data_AF-V9IMJ1-F1
#
_entry.id   AF-V9IMJ1-F1
#
_cell.length_a   1.000
_cell.length_b   1.000
_cell.length_c   1.000
_cell.angle_alpha   90.00
_cell.angle_beta   90.00
_cell.angle_gamma   90.00
#
_symmetry.space_group_name_H-M   'P 1'
#
loop_
_entity.id
_entity.type
_entity.pdbx_description
1 polymer ?
#
loop_
_entity_poly.entity_id
_entity_poly.type
_entity_poly.pdbx_seq_one_letter_code
_entity_poly.pdbx_strand_id
1 'polypeptide(L)'
;MSFQPNSGAQGEYAGLRAIQRYHESNKNNHRQVCLIPISAHGTNPASAQMAGMQVKPILVQKDGSIDILHLAEMIDKYRDTLSCLMITYPSTNGVFEETIADICTMIHNAGGQVYLDGANMNAQVGLCRPGDYGSDVSHLNLHKTFCIPHGGGGPGMGPIGVKNRISST
;
A
#
# COMPACT_ATOMS: atom_id res chain seq x y z
N MET A 1 3.97 14.47 -5.53
CA MET A 1 3.70 14.42 -4.07
C MET A 1 2.44 15.22 -3.80
N SER A 2 1.56 14.75 -2.90
CA SER A 2 0.46 15.55 -2.36
C SER A 2 0.58 15.66 -0.85
N PHE A 3 0.42 16.88 -0.32
CA PHE A 3 0.46 17.17 1.11
C PHE A 3 -0.92 17.31 1.74
N GLN A 4 -1.98 17.12 0.97
CA GLN A 4 -3.36 17.34 1.41
C GLN A 4 -3.83 16.39 2.54
N PRO A 5 -3.45 15.10 2.60
CA PRO A 5 -3.95 14.22 3.65
C PRO A 5 -3.33 14.54 5.03
N ASN A 6 -4.18 14.70 6.03
CA ASN A 6 -3.78 15.19 7.37
C ASN A 6 -3.54 14.06 8.39
N SER A 7 -3.55 12.79 7.97
CA SER A 7 -3.23 11.64 8.82
C SER A 7 -2.77 10.47 7.96
N GLY A 8 -2.13 9.46 8.56
CA GLY A 8 -1.69 8.27 7.82
C GLY A 8 -2.86 7.54 7.15
N ALA A 9 -3.95 7.33 7.88
CA ALA A 9 -5.17 6.72 7.34
C ALA A 9 -5.81 7.57 6.23
N GLN A 10 -5.77 8.91 6.31
CA GLN A 10 -6.19 9.73 5.17
C GLN A 10 -5.25 9.59 3.97
N GLY A 11 -3.94 9.42 4.20
CA GLY A 11 -2.96 9.12 3.16
C GLY A 11 -3.25 7.79 2.46
N GLU A 12 -3.60 6.75 3.22
CA GLU A 12 -4.09 5.47 2.68
C GLU A 12 -5.32 5.66 1.82
N TYR A 13 -6.38 6.27 2.36
CA TYR A 13 -7.59 6.54 1.61
C TYR A 13 -7.30 7.33 0.33
N ALA A 14 -6.54 8.41 0.41
CA ALA A 14 -6.18 9.23 -0.75
C ALA A 14 -5.38 8.44 -1.80
N GLY A 15 -4.43 7.61 -1.37
CA GLY A 15 -3.65 6.77 -2.26
C GLY A 15 -4.48 5.71 -2.97
N LEU A 16 -5.40 5.06 -2.25
CA LEU A 16 -6.34 4.09 -2.84
C LEU A 16 -7.32 4.75 -3.82
N ARG A 17 -7.81 5.96 -3.51
CA ARG A 17 -8.62 6.75 -4.45
C ARG A 17 -7.85 7.13 -5.71
N ALA A 18 -6.55 7.45 -5.60
CA ALA A 18 -5.70 7.72 -6.75
C ALA A 18 -5.51 6.46 -7.62
N ILE A 19 -5.32 5.28 -7.01
CA ILE A 19 -5.27 4.00 -7.72
C ILE A 19 -6.60 3.71 -8.45
N GLN A 20 -7.74 3.94 -7.80
CA GLN A 20 -9.05 3.76 -8.45
C GLN A 20 -9.22 4.72 -9.63
N ARG A 21 -8.82 5.99 -9.49
CA ARG A 21 -8.84 6.96 -10.60
C ARG A 21 -7.96 6.54 -11.75
N TYR A 22 -6.81 5.96 -11.47
CA TYR A 22 -5.95 5.35 -12.49
C TYR A 22 -6.63 4.20 -13.22
N HIS A 23 -7.33 3.31 -12.51
CA HIS A 23 -8.11 2.27 -13.18
C HIS A 23 -9.25 2.86 -14.02
N GLU A 24 -9.94 3.88 -13.50
CA GLU A 24 -11.02 4.58 -14.20
C GLU A 24 -10.55 5.23 -15.51
N SER A 25 -9.42 5.94 -15.50
CA SER A 25 -8.85 6.57 -16.69
C SER A 25 -8.44 5.56 -17.77
N ASN A 26 -8.08 4.34 -17.35
CA ASN A 26 -7.74 3.22 -18.22
C ASN A 26 -8.94 2.33 -18.58
N LYS A 27 -10.17 2.75 -18.25
CA LYS A 27 -11.42 2.01 -18.50
C LYS A 27 -11.50 0.65 -17.79
N ASN A 28 -10.78 0.50 -16.68
CA ASN A 28 -10.72 -0.71 -15.86
C ASN A 28 -11.54 -0.59 -14.56
N ASN A 29 -12.71 0.04 -14.61
CA ASN A 29 -13.58 0.32 -13.43
C ASN A 29 -13.99 -0.93 -12.62
N HIS A 30 -13.89 -2.11 -13.24
CA HIS A 30 -14.18 -3.40 -12.62
C HIS A 30 -13.07 -3.87 -11.65
N ARG A 31 -11.89 -3.22 -11.66
CA ARG A 31 -10.77 -3.54 -10.77
C ARG A 31 -10.97 -2.94 -9.37
N GLN A 32 -11.58 -3.71 -8.49
CA GLN A 32 -12.00 -3.27 -7.15
C GLN A 32 -11.44 -4.12 -6.00
N VAL A 33 -10.76 -5.24 -6.27
CA VAL A 33 -10.18 -6.11 -5.24
C VAL A 33 -8.89 -5.49 -4.69
N CYS A 34 -8.84 -5.35 -3.37
CA CYS A 34 -7.66 -4.93 -2.62
C CYS A 34 -7.16 -6.11 -1.80
N LEU A 35 -5.97 -6.61 -2.13
CA LEU A 35 -5.29 -7.65 -1.37
C LEU A 35 -4.57 -7.01 -0.17
N ILE A 36 -4.73 -7.59 1.01
CA ILE A 36 -4.13 -7.06 2.25
C ILE A 36 -3.60 -8.22 3.11
N PRO A 37 -2.31 -8.27 3.45
CA PRO A 37 -1.77 -9.25 4.40
C PRO A 37 -2.48 -9.18 5.75
N ILE A 38 -2.74 -10.32 6.39
CA ILE A 38 -3.39 -10.37 7.71
C ILE A 38 -2.55 -9.72 8.82
N SER A 39 -1.28 -9.45 8.56
CA SER A 39 -0.36 -8.73 9.46
C SER A 39 -0.45 -7.20 9.33
N ALA A 40 -1.17 -6.66 8.34
CA ALA A 40 -1.22 -5.23 8.09
C ALA A 40 -1.84 -4.44 9.26
N HIS A 41 -1.51 -3.15 9.36
CA HIS A 41 -2.15 -2.26 10.32
C HIS A 41 -3.66 -2.18 10.06
N GLY A 42 -4.47 -2.05 11.12
CA GLY A 42 -5.94 -2.09 11.01
C GLY A 42 -6.55 -0.94 10.20
N THR A 43 -5.80 0.14 9.95
CA THR A 43 -6.23 1.22 9.05
C THR A 43 -6.30 0.75 7.61
N ASN A 44 -5.42 -0.16 7.17
CA ASN A 44 -5.35 -0.61 5.78
C ASN A 44 -6.70 -1.18 5.28
N PRO A 45 -7.29 -2.21 5.93
CA PRO A 45 -8.60 -2.72 5.52
C PRO A 45 -9.72 -1.69 5.71
N ALA A 46 -9.66 -0.84 6.73
CA ALA A 46 -10.65 0.20 6.95
C ALA A 46 -10.63 1.26 5.83
N SER A 47 -9.45 1.72 5.42
CA SER A 47 -9.22 2.67 4.32
C SER A 47 -9.65 2.08 2.99
N ALA A 48 -9.37 0.80 2.73
CA ALA A 48 -9.81 0.10 1.53
C ALA A 48 -11.34 -0.03 1.46
N GLN A 49 -11.98 -0.39 2.57
CA GLN A 49 -13.44 -0.44 2.66
C GLN A 49 -14.07 0.95 2.43
N MET A 50 -13.48 1.99 3.03
CA MET A 50 -13.92 3.38 2.85
C MET A 50 -13.76 3.86 1.41
N ALA A 51 -12.74 3.39 0.70
CA ALA A 51 -12.54 3.64 -0.74
C ALA A 51 -13.50 2.84 -1.63
N GLY A 52 -14.34 1.96 -1.08
CA GLY A 52 -15.28 1.12 -1.83
C GLY A 52 -14.63 -0.10 -2.49
N MET A 53 -13.49 -0.54 -1.98
CA MET A 53 -12.77 -1.73 -2.48
C MET A 53 -13.25 -3.00 -1.78
N GLN A 54 -13.10 -4.14 -2.45
CA GLN A 54 -13.35 -5.45 -1.87
C GLN A 54 -12.07 -5.97 -1.22
N VAL A 55 -12.02 -5.94 0.11
CA VAL A 55 -10.87 -6.43 0.86
C VAL A 55 -10.78 -7.94 0.81
N LYS A 56 -9.61 -8.47 0.43
CA LYS A 56 -9.31 -9.91 0.44
C LYS A 56 -8.01 -10.15 1.22
N PRO A 57 -8.04 -11.00 2.27
CA PRO A 57 -6.87 -11.23 3.10
C PRO A 57 -5.82 -12.05 2.36
N ILE A 58 -4.55 -11.77 2.61
CA ILE A 58 -3.40 -12.60 2.21
C ILE A 58 -2.77 -13.20 3.47
N LEU A 59 -2.53 -14.50 3.46
CA LEU A 59 -1.89 -15.19 4.56
C LEU A 59 -0.41 -14.79 4.69
N VAL A 60 0.13 -14.97 5.88
CA VAL A 60 1.53 -14.76 6.19
C VAL A 60 2.12 -16.05 6.75
N GLN A 61 3.41 -16.25 6.51
CA GLN A 61 4.17 -17.36 7.05
C GLN A 61 4.44 -17.18 8.55
N LYS A 62 4.98 -18.22 9.20
CA LYS A 62 5.26 -18.20 10.64
C LYS A 62 6.32 -17.18 11.05
N ASP A 63 7.23 -16.85 10.14
CA ASP A 63 8.25 -15.80 10.31
C ASP A 63 7.71 -14.38 10.06
N GLY A 64 6.44 -14.27 9.64
CA GLY A 64 5.77 -13.00 9.36
C GLY A 64 5.94 -12.48 7.93
N SER A 65 6.63 -13.21 7.04
CA SER A 65 6.68 -12.86 5.61
C SER A 65 5.33 -13.12 4.94
N ILE A 66 5.09 -12.53 3.78
CA ILE A 66 3.90 -12.84 2.98
C ILE A 66 4.00 -14.29 2.49
N ASP A 67 2.88 -15.01 2.53
CA ASP A 67 2.75 -16.31 1.88
C ASP A 67 2.63 -16.11 0.37
N ILE A 68 3.74 -16.32 -0.35
CA ILE A 68 3.82 -16.12 -1.81
C ILE A 68 2.90 -17.08 -2.57
N LEU A 69 2.70 -18.31 -2.06
CA LEU A 69 1.83 -19.29 -2.72
C LEU A 69 0.36 -18.85 -2.61
N HIS A 70 -0.05 -18.45 -1.41
CA HIS A 70 -1.40 -17.92 -1.21
C HIS A 70 -1.59 -16.59 -1.95
N LEU A 71 -0.57 -15.74 -2.02
CA LEU A 71 -0.61 -14.52 -2.85
C LEU A 71 -0.83 -14.86 -4.32
N ALA A 72 -0.10 -15.83 -4.87
CA ALA A 72 -0.25 -16.27 -6.26
C ALA A 72 -1.66 -16.82 -6.54
N GLU A 73 -2.20 -17.65 -5.63
CA GLU A 73 -3.58 -18.16 -5.73
C GLU A 73 -4.60 -17.02 -5.75
N MET A 74 -4.44 -16.03 -4.86
CA MET A 74 -5.35 -14.90 -4.77
C MET A 74 -5.23 -13.96 -5.96
N ILE A 75 -4.02 -13.76 -6.50
CA ILE A 75 -3.81 -13.03 -7.75
C ILE A 75 -4.50 -13.73 -8.91
N ASP A 76 -4.39 -15.06 -9.03
CA ASP A 76 -5.04 -15.81 -10.11
C ASP A 76 -6.56 -15.73 -9.99
N LYS A 77 -7.10 -15.99 -8.80
CA LYS A 77 -8.53 -15.94 -8.49
C LYS A 77 -9.17 -14.59 -8.77
N TYR A 78 -8.45 -13.49 -8.54
CA TYR A 78 -8.96 -12.13 -8.69
C TYR A 78 -8.33 -11.36 -9.84
N ARG A 79 -7.60 -12.01 -10.76
CA ARG A 79 -6.75 -11.36 -11.78
C ARG A 79 -7.45 -10.23 -12.54
N ASP A 80 -8.67 -10.48 -13.00
CA ASP A 80 -9.44 -9.52 -13.79
C ASP A 80 -9.98 -8.37 -12.94
N THR A 81 -10.23 -8.60 -11.65
CA THR A 81 -10.80 -7.61 -10.71
C THR A 81 -9.75 -7.02 -9.76
N LEU A 82 -8.47 -7.40 -9.88
CA LEU A 82 -7.39 -6.97 -9.01
C LEU A 82 -7.11 -5.49 -9.21
N SER A 83 -7.31 -4.71 -8.16
CA SER A 83 -7.06 -3.28 -8.12
C SER A 83 -5.68 -2.97 -7.56
N CYS A 84 -5.38 -3.49 -6.37
CA CYS A 84 -4.10 -3.28 -5.72
C CYS A 84 -3.78 -4.30 -4.62
N LEU A 85 -2.52 -4.27 -4.20
CA LEU A 85 -2.03 -4.86 -2.96
C LEU A 85 -1.60 -3.72 -2.02
N MET A 86 -2.00 -3.81 -0.75
CA MET A 86 -1.44 -2.97 0.31
C MET A 86 -0.39 -3.77 1.08
N ILE A 87 0.85 -3.28 1.12
CA ILE A 87 1.95 -3.87 1.90
C ILE A 87 2.53 -2.87 2.89
N THR A 88 3.16 -3.35 3.95
CA THR A 88 3.98 -2.54 4.87
C THR A 88 5.41 -3.02 4.76
N TYR A 89 6.36 -2.11 4.55
CA TYR A 89 7.77 -2.48 4.44
C TYR A 89 8.68 -1.56 5.29
N PRO A 90 9.61 -2.11 6.10
CA PRO A 90 9.61 -3.50 6.58
C PRO A 90 8.27 -3.86 7.23
N SER A 91 8.00 -5.15 7.37
CA SER A 91 6.69 -5.66 7.84
C SER A 91 6.33 -5.11 9.23
N THR A 92 5.08 -5.28 9.65
CA THR A 92 4.62 -4.90 11.00
C THR A 92 5.34 -5.67 12.12
N ASN A 93 5.99 -6.80 11.79
CA ASN A 93 6.85 -7.56 12.68
C ASN A 93 8.31 -7.06 12.69
N GLY A 94 8.63 -6.02 11.91
CA GLY A 94 9.98 -5.45 11.81
C GLY A 94 10.94 -6.23 10.92
N VAL A 95 10.45 -7.16 10.09
CA VAL A 95 11.27 -8.00 9.22
C VAL A 95 11.33 -7.41 7.82
N PHE A 96 12.53 -7.37 7.24
CA PHE A 96 12.74 -7.04 5.82
C PHE A 96 12.49 -8.29 4.98
N GLU A 97 11.45 -8.22 4.17
CA GLU A 97 11.12 -9.29 3.22
C GLU A 97 12.06 -9.26 2.02
N GLU A 98 12.71 -10.39 1.72
CA GLU A 98 13.67 -10.52 0.61
C GLU A 98 12.98 -10.47 -0.76
N THR A 99 11.72 -10.87 -0.83
CA THR A 99 10.94 -11.04 -2.06
C THR A 99 10.08 -9.83 -2.42
N ILE A 100 10.29 -8.66 -1.78
CA ILE A 100 9.40 -7.50 -1.92
C ILE A 100 9.27 -7.01 -3.37
N ALA A 101 10.36 -7.03 -4.14
CA ALA A 101 10.35 -6.63 -5.54
C ALA A 101 9.61 -7.65 -6.43
N ASP A 102 9.72 -8.94 -6.13
CA ASP A 102 9.00 -10.00 -6.83
C ASP A 102 7.50 -9.90 -6.56
N ILE A 103 7.11 -9.63 -5.32
CA ILE A 103 5.70 -9.38 -4.93
C ILE A 103 5.13 -8.21 -5.73
N CYS A 104 5.84 -7.08 -5.79
CA CYS A 104 5.42 -5.93 -6.60
C CYS A 104 5.25 -6.32 -8.08
N THR A 105 6.21 -7.07 -8.62
CA THR A 105 6.19 -7.54 -10.01
C THR A 105 5.00 -8.46 -10.29
N MET A 106 4.67 -9.38 -9.37
CA MET A 106 3.50 -10.27 -9.47
C MET A 106 2.19 -9.46 -9.56
N ILE A 107 2.05 -8.44 -8.73
CA ILE A 107 0.87 -7.55 -8.72
C ILE A 107 0.77 -6.76 -10.02
N HIS A 108 1.88 -6.16 -10.48
CA HIS A 108 1.92 -5.41 -11.74
C HIS A 108 1.60 -6.29 -12.94
N ASN A 109 2.13 -7.51 -13.00
CA ASN A 109 1.86 -8.49 -14.06
C ASN A 109 0.39 -8.92 -14.13
N ALA A 110 -0.36 -8.79 -13.03
CA ALA A 110 -1.79 -9.03 -12.97
C ALA A 110 -2.65 -7.76 -13.19
N GLY A 111 -2.02 -6.63 -13.50
CA GLY A 111 -2.68 -5.35 -13.76
C GLY A 111 -3.06 -4.56 -12.50
N GLY A 112 -2.67 -5.03 -11.31
CA GLY A 112 -2.86 -4.30 -10.05
C GLY A 112 -1.81 -3.21 -9.85
N GLN A 113 -2.03 -2.33 -8.88
CA GLN A 113 -1.04 -1.37 -8.38
C GLN A 113 -0.58 -1.74 -6.96
N VAL A 114 0.56 -1.20 -6.52
CA VAL A 114 1.13 -1.46 -5.20
C VAL A 114 1.05 -0.21 -4.33
N TYR A 115 0.24 -0.29 -3.29
CA TYR A 115 0.22 0.68 -2.21
C TYR A 115 1.16 0.21 -1.10
N LEU A 116 2.11 1.05 -0.70
CA LEU A 116 3.02 0.78 0.41
C LEU A 116 2.70 1.70 1.59
N ASP A 117 2.37 1.10 2.72
CA ASP A 117 2.28 1.75 4.01
C ASP A 117 3.69 2.18 4.46
N GLY A 118 3.92 3.49 4.45
CA GLY A 118 5.20 4.09 4.80
C GLY A 118 5.33 4.47 6.28
N ALA A 119 4.48 3.96 7.17
CA ALA A 119 4.63 4.19 8.61
C ALA A 119 5.99 3.71 9.16
N ASN A 120 6.59 2.71 8.51
CA ASN A 120 7.89 2.12 8.86
C ASN A 120 9.08 2.71 8.08
N MET A 121 8.90 3.85 7.40
CA MET A 121 9.95 4.47 6.57
C MET A 121 11.22 4.86 7.33
N ASN A 122 11.18 4.95 8.66
CA ASN A 122 12.38 5.22 9.46
C ASN A 122 13.47 4.14 9.29
N ALA A 123 13.08 2.92 8.95
CA ALA A 123 14.02 1.83 8.66
C ALA A 123 14.55 1.86 7.21
N GLN A 124 14.02 2.74 6.35
CA GLN A 124 14.38 2.82 4.93
C GLN A 124 15.14 4.09 4.56
N VAL A 125 14.90 5.21 5.26
CA VAL A 125 15.48 6.51 4.92
C VAL A 125 17.00 6.43 4.85
N GLY A 126 17.55 6.74 3.67
CA GLY A 126 18.99 6.70 3.38
C GLY A 126 19.53 5.33 2.94
N LEU A 127 18.71 4.27 2.94
CA LEU A 127 19.10 2.90 2.60
C LEU A 127 18.39 2.37 1.36
N CYS A 128 17.07 2.53 1.28
CA CYS A 128 16.26 2.08 0.15
C CYS A 128 15.05 3.01 -0.06
N ARG A 129 14.39 2.88 -1.21
CA ARG A 129 13.26 3.74 -1.60
C ARG A 129 12.10 2.90 -2.12
N PRO A 130 10.85 3.07 -1.61
CA PRO A 130 9.66 2.38 -2.11
C PRO A 130 9.50 2.35 -3.62
N GLY A 131 9.76 3.48 -4.27
CA GLY A 131 9.63 3.59 -5.72
C GLY A 131 10.64 2.76 -6.51
N ASP A 132 11.78 2.36 -5.92
CA ASP A 132 12.84 1.63 -6.64
C ASP A 132 12.54 0.13 -6.70
N TYR A 133 11.84 -0.41 -5.70
CA TYR A 133 11.48 -1.83 -5.63
C TYR A 133 10.00 -2.11 -5.98
N GLY A 134 9.32 -1.15 -6.61
CA GLY A 134 8.03 -1.39 -7.27
C GLY A 134 6.79 -0.83 -6.57
N SER A 135 6.93 -0.02 -5.52
CA SER A 135 5.77 0.70 -4.98
C SER A 135 5.33 1.86 -5.89
N ASP A 136 4.01 2.04 -5.99
CA ASP A 136 3.39 3.04 -6.87
C ASP A 136 2.89 4.25 -6.12
N VAL A 137 2.38 4.00 -4.91
CA VAL A 137 1.83 4.99 -4.01
C VAL A 137 2.26 4.63 -2.59
N SER A 138 2.70 5.63 -1.82
CA SER A 138 2.95 5.46 -0.39
C SER A 138 2.52 6.70 0.35
N HIS A 139 1.91 6.52 1.51
CA HIS A 139 1.82 7.60 2.49
C HIS A 139 3.06 7.62 3.38
N LEU A 140 3.34 8.78 3.99
CA LEU A 140 4.37 8.94 5.01
C LEU A 140 3.73 9.44 6.30
N ASN A 141 4.08 8.88 7.46
CA ASN A 141 3.68 9.47 8.74
C ASN A 141 4.73 10.50 9.19
N LEU A 142 4.49 11.78 8.90
CA LEU A 142 5.43 12.83 9.33
C LEU A 142 5.54 12.93 10.86
N HIS A 143 4.48 12.53 11.58
CA HIS A 143 4.43 12.45 13.04
C HIS A 143 5.08 11.20 13.64
N LYS A 144 5.60 10.30 12.80
CA LYS A 144 6.42 9.16 13.23
C LYS A 144 7.86 9.35 12.77
N THR A 145 8.09 9.30 11.46
CA THR A 145 9.44 9.28 10.86
C THR A 145 10.08 10.66 10.82
N PHE A 146 9.29 11.73 10.69
CA PHE A 146 9.79 13.08 10.39
C PHE A 146 9.49 14.10 11.50
N CYS A 147 9.51 13.64 12.74
CA CYS A 147 9.61 14.46 13.96
C CYS A 147 8.43 15.38 14.31
N ILE A 148 7.29 15.35 13.60
CA ILE A 148 6.08 16.05 14.09
C ILE A 148 5.67 15.41 15.44
N PRO A 149 5.37 16.19 16.49
CA PRO A 149 5.10 15.65 17.82
C PRO A 149 3.81 14.82 17.86
N HIS A 150 3.81 13.74 18.65
CA HIS A 150 2.65 12.84 18.79
C HIS A 150 1.47 13.47 19.55
N GLY A 151 1.72 14.48 20.39
CA GLY A 151 0.71 15.38 20.97
C GLY A 151 -0.43 14.74 21.78
N GLY A 152 -0.26 13.50 22.28
CA GLY A 152 -1.32 12.78 22.99
C GLY A 152 -2.44 12.23 22.08
N GLY A 153 -2.20 12.14 20.77
CA GLY A 153 -3.19 11.66 19.79
C GLY A 153 -3.28 12.49 18.51
N GLY A 154 -2.43 13.51 18.34
CA GLY A 154 -2.39 14.40 17.18
C GLY A 154 -1.78 15.76 17.53
N PRO A 155 -1.42 16.60 16.53
CA PRO A 155 -1.77 16.49 15.11
C PRO A 155 -0.89 15.51 14.31
N GLY A 156 -1.40 15.07 13.16
CA GLY A 156 -0.66 14.28 12.18
C GLY A 156 -0.58 14.97 10.83
N MET A 157 0.25 14.42 9.94
CA MET A 157 0.27 14.68 8.50
C MET A 157 0.62 13.37 7.80
N GLY A 158 -0.09 13.06 6.70
CA GLY A 158 0.01 11.81 5.95
C GLY A 158 0.21 12.00 4.45
N PRO A 159 1.18 12.81 4.00
CA PRO A 159 1.35 13.12 2.59
C PRO A 159 1.60 11.85 1.76
N ILE A 160 1.15 11.86 0.51
CA ILE A 160 1.33 10.73 -0.42
C ILE A 160 2.36 11.04 -1.52
N GLY A 161 3.30 10.12 -1.68
CA GLY A 161 4.18 10.01 -2.84
C GLY A 161 3.56 9.09 -3.86
N VAL A 162 3.57 9.48 -5.13
CA VAL A 162 2.99 8.69 -6.24
C VAL A 162 3.95 8.66 -7.42
N LYS A 163 3.98 7.55 -8.16
CA LYS A 163 4.62 7.46 -9.48
C LYS A 163 3.87 8.31 -10.50
N ASN A 164 4.57 8.79 -11.53
CA ASN A 164 4.01 9.68 -12.55
C ASN A 164 2.73 9.16 -13.19
N ARG A 165 2.66 7.85 -13.49
CA ARG A 165 1.47 7.22 -14.09
C ARG A 165 0.20 7.34 -13.24
N ILE A 166 0.33 7.48 -11.92
CA ILE A 166 -0.79 7.71 -10.99
C ILE A 166 -1.11 9.21 -10.88
N SER A 167 -0.14 10.10 -11.13
CA SER A 167 -0.34 11.55 -11.03
C SER A 167 -0.99 12.19 -12.26
N SER A 168 -0.99 11.50 -13.41
CA SER A 168 -1.48 12.03 -14.69
C SER A 168 -2.95 11.69 -14.98
N THR A 169 -3.69 11.25 -13.97
CA THR A 169 -5.09 10.80 -14.05
C THR A 169 -5.99 11.70 -13.23
#